data_AF-A0A7V0MF66-F1
#
_entry.id   AF-A0A7V0MF66-F1
#
_cell.length_a   1.000
_cell.length_b   1.000
_cell.length_c   1.000
_cell.angle_alpha   90.00
_cell.angle_beta   90.00
_cell.angle_gamma   90.00
#
_symmetry.space_group_name_H-M   'P 1'
#
loop_
_entity.id
_entity.type
_entity.pdbx_description
1 polymer ?
#
loop_
_entity_poly.entity_id
_entity_poly.type
_entity_poly.pdbx_seq_one_letter_code
_entity_poly.pdbx_strand_id
1 'polypeptide(L)'
;MKIKIKVENVSMEAELFDTPTSRKILDVLPLETTFNTWGEEIYFEIPVTAELDDTAKDVVEIGDLGYWPTGKAFCIFFGQTPISEPGKIKPASAVNIIGRVLGDATEFKKVMGEQVVKLEPIND
;
A
#
# COMPACT_ATOMS: atom_id res chain seq x y z
N MET A 1 -14.22 0.66 0.86
CA MET A 1 -14.39 -0.77 0.45
C MET A 1 -13.34 -1.60 1.18
N LYS A 2 -13.68 -2.80 1.67
CA LYS A 2 -12.70 -3.64 2.38
C LYS A 2 -11.96 -4.58 1.42
N ILE A 3 -10.67 -4.75 1.68
CA ILE A 3 -9.80 -5.69 0.98
C ILE A 3 -9.03 -6.51 2.00
N LYS A 4 -8.52 -7.67 1.57
CA LYS A 4 -7.59 -8.50 2.32
C LYS A 4 -6.24 -8.48 1.63
N ILE A 5 -5.20 -8.12 2.39
CA ILE A 5 -3.80 -8.15 1.96
C ILE A 5 -3.18 -9.41 2.55
N LYS A 6 -2.59 -10.27 1.71
CA LYS A 6 -1.93 -11.50 2.14
C LYS A 6 -0.50 -11.57 1.63
N VAL A 7 0.42 -11.89 2.53
CA VAL A 7 1.81 -12.22 2.24
C VAL A 7 2.19 -13.40 3.14
N GLU A 8 2.41 -14.58 2.55
CA GLU A 8 2.64 -15.82 3.29
C GLU A 8 1.65 -16.04 4.46
N ASN A 9 2.15 -16.05 5.70
CA ASN A 9 1.39 -16.27 6.91
C ASN A 9 0.77 -14.99 7.50
N VAL A 10 1.06 -13.81 6.94
CA VAL A 10 0.48 -12.54 7.35
C VAL A 10 -0.74 -12.23 6.47
N SER A 11 -1.89 -12.04 7.12
CA SER A 11 -3.14 -11.65 6.47
C SER A 11 -3.76 -10.48 7.24
N MET A 12 -4.03 -9.37 6.56
CA MET A 12 -4.63 -8.19 7.15
C MET A 12 -5.84 -7.72 6.35
N GLU A 13 -6.86 -7.25 7.06
CA GLU A 13 -7.91 -6.45 6.44
C GLU A 13 -7.41 -5.01 6.30
N ALA A 14 -7.79 -4.39 5.19
CA ALA A 14 -7.55 -2.99 4.92
C ALA A 14 -8.82 -2.37 4.32
N GLU A 15 -8.96 -1.06 4.47
CA GLU A 15 -10.00 -0.30 3.78
C GLU A 15 -9.38 0.58 2.70
N LEU A 16 -9.97 0.54 1.51
CA LEU A 16 -9.75 1.56 0.49
C LEU A 16 -10.76 2.68 0.66
N PHE A 17 -10.26 3.91 0.64
CA PHE A 17 -11.05 5.14 0.68
C PHE A 17 -11.82 5.35 -0.63
N ASP A 18 -12.83 6.21 -0.59
CA ASP A 18 -13.62 6.55 -1.77
C ASP A 18 -12.94 7.65 -2.58
N THR A 19 -11.89 7.29 -3.33
CA THR A 19 -11.12 8.20 -4.18
C THR A 19 -11.09 7.69 -5.63
N PRO A 20 -10.84 8.56 -6.62
CA PRO A 20 -10.73 8.14 -8.02
C PRO A 20 -9.66 7.05 -8.22
N THR A 21 -8.52 7.17 -7.54
CA THR A 21 -7.43 6.19 -7.60
C THR A 21 -7.87 4.85 -6.98
N SER A 22 -8.49 4.87 -5.80
CA SER A 22 -8.96 3.66 -5.13
C SER A 22 -10.04 2.91 -5.91
N ARG A 23 -10.95 3.62 -6.60
CA ARG A 23 -11.97 2.99 -7.47
C ARG A 23 -11.34 2.20 -8.61
N LYS A 24 -10.32 2.77 -9.28
CA LYS A 24 -9.57 2.04 -10.32
C LYS A 24 -8.86 0.80 -9.78
N ILE A 25 -8.35 0.87 -8.55
CA ILE A 25 -7.73 -0.29 -7.89
C ILE A 25 -8.78 -1.38 -7.63
N LEU A 26 -9.98 -1.01 -7.16
CA LEU A 26 -11.06 -1.97 -6.96
C LEU A 26 -11.45 -2.71 -8.24
N ASP A 27 -11.47 -2.01 -9.38
CA ASP A 27 -11.84 -2.60 -10.69
C ASP A 27 -10.87 -3.68 -11.17
N VAL A 28 -9.64 -3.72 -10.63
CA VAL A 28 -8.61 -4.70 -11.01
C VAL A 28 -8.41 -5.80 -9.97
N LEU A 29 -9.11 -5.76 -8.83
CA LEU A 29 -9.04 -6.83 -7.83
C LEU A 29 -9.86 -8.06 -8.25
N PRO A 30 -9.45 -9.28 -7.87
CA PRO A 30 -8.25 -9.60 -7.07
C PRO A 30 -6.95 -9.52 -7.88
N LEU A 31 -5.83 -9.26 -7.19
CA LEU A 31 -4.49 -9.22 -7.76
C LEU A 31 -3.55 -10.17 -6.99
N GLU A 32 -2.63 -10.78 -7.72
CA GLU A 32 -1.49 -11.53 -7.19
C GLU A 32 -0.26 -11.15 -8.00
N THR A 33 0.77 -10.68 -7.32
CA THR A 33 2.00 -10.19 -7.97
C THR A 33 3.18 -10.30 -7.03
N THR A 34 4.38 -10.09 -7.57
CA THR A 34 5.59 -9.97 -6.77
C THR A 34 5.75 -8.56 -6.23
N PHE A 35 6.35 -8.42 -5.05
CA PHE A 35 6.63 -7.11 -4.46
C PHE A 35 8.11 -6.85 -4.21
N ASN A 36 8.41 -5.59 -3.96
CA ASN A 36 9.71 -5.10 -3.53
C ASN A 36 9.56 -4.45 -2.15
N THR A 37 10.68 -4.28 -1.47
CA THR A 37 10.75 -3.52 -0.22
C THR A 37 11.66 -2.29 -0.37
N TRP A 38 11.35 -1.24 0.39
CA TRP A 38 12.17 -0.03 0.46
C TRP A 38 12.18 0.53 1.87
N GLY A 39 13.14 0.08 2.69
CA GLY A 39 13.02 0.25 4.15
C GLY A 39 11.82 -0.53 4.66
N GLU A 40 11.02 0.07 5.55
CA GLU A 40 9.81 -0.53 6.14
C GLU A 40 8.54 -0.17 5.32
N GLU A 41 8.64 -0.41 4.01
CA GLU A 41 7.59 -0.25 3.00
C GLU A 41 7.61 -1.48 2.08
N ILE A 42 6.43 -2.04 1.77
CA ILE A 42 6.22 -2.98 0.67
C ILE A 42 5.57 -2.20 -0.47
N TYR A 43 6.09 -2.37 -1.70
CA TYR A 43 5.47 -1.81 -2.89
C TYR A 43 5.50 -2.77 -4.07
N PHE A 44 4.49 -2.70 -4.94
CA PHE A 44 4.38 -3.54 -6.12
C PHE A 44 3.56 -2.86 -7.22
N GLU A 45 3.94 -3.10 -8.47
CA GLU A 45 3.22 -2.58 -9.63
C GLU A 45 1.83 -3.22 -9.74
N ILE A 46 0.83 -2.40 -10.08
CA ILE A 46 -0.54 -2.81 -10.35
C ILE A 46 -0.98 -2.29 -11.72
N PRO A 47 -1.96 -2.92 -12.40
CA PRO A 47 -2.43 -2.50 -13.73
C PRO A 47 -3.35 -1.26 -13.65
N VAL A 48 -2.95 -0.25 -12.88
CA VAL A 48 -3.66 1.02 -12.69
C VAL A 48 -2.78 2.16 -13.17
N THR A 49 -3.41 3.18 -13.76
CA THR A 49 -2.74 4.43 -14.10
C THR A 49 -3.57 5.59 -13.55
N ALA A 50 -2.94 6.38 -12.69
CA ALA A 50 -3.48 7.59 -12.10
C ALA A 50 -2.33 8.59 -11.88
N GLU A 51 -2.65 9.87 -11.93
CA GLU A 51 -1.75 10.96 -11.53
C GLU A 51 -1.94 11.30 -10.05
N LEU A 52 -1.14 12.22 -9.52
CA LEU A 52 -1.38 12.73 -8.17
C LEU A 52 -2.75 13.41 -8.10
N ASP A 53 -3.51 13.09 -7.06
CA ASP A 53 -4.81 13.70 -6.78
C ASP A 53 -4.77 14.53 -5.47
N ASP A 54 -5.92 15.01 -5.03
CA ASP A 54 -6.07 15.84 -3.83
C ASP A 54 -5.73 15.09 -2.52
N THR A 55 -5.53 13.78 -2.58
CA THR A 55 -5.08 12.96 -1.45
C THR A 55 -3.57 12.82 -1.36
N ALA A 56 -2.82 13.40 -2.30
CA ALA A 56 -1.37 13.26 -2.36
C ALA A 56 -0.66 13.75 -1.08
N LYS A 57 0.22 12.91 -0.52
CA LYS A 57 1.06 13.26 0.63
C LYS A 57 2.53 12.85 0.42
N ASP A 58 3.44 13.62 0.99
CA ASP A 58 4.88 13.36 1.10
C ASP A 58 5.33 12.91 2.51
N VAL A 59 4.38 12.88 3.46
CA VAL A 59 4.52 12.29 4.79
C VAL A 59 3.28 11.43 5.06
N VAL A 60 3.51 10.19 5.46
CA VAL A 60 2.47 9.17 5.69
C VAL A 60 2.57 8.61 7.11
N GLU A 61 1.56 7.85 7.52
CA GLU A 61 1.48 7.20 8.82
C GLU A 61 1.67 5.68 8.71
N ILE A 62 1.98 5.02 9.83
CA ILE A 62 2.01 3.55 9.89
C ILE A 62 0.60 3.03 9.58
N GLY A 63 0.51 2.12 8.62
CA GLY A 63 -0.74 1.53 8.16
C GLY A 63 -1.35 2.26 6.96
N ASP A 64 -0.83 3.40 6.53
CA ASP A 64 -1.31 4.04 5.31
C ASP A 64 -1.06 3.14 4.08
N LEU A 65 -2.02 3.18 3.16
CA LEU A 65 -1.87 2.62 1.82
C LEU A 65 -1.72 3.76 0.83
N GLY A 66 -0.64 3.72 0.05
CA GLY A 66 -0.35 4.69 -0.99
C GLY A 66 -0.51 4.13 -2.38
N TYR A 67 -0.83 4.98 -3.35
CA TYR A 67 -0.56 4.71 -4.76
C TYR A 67 0.53 5.67 -5.23
N TRP A 68 1.63 5.12 -5.76
CA TRP A 68 2.75 5.89 -6.28
C TRP A 68 2.67 5.97 -7.82
N PRO A 69 2.32 7.15 -8.39
CA PRO A 69 2.07 7.29 -9.82
C PRO A 69 3.26 6.92 -10.71
N THR A 70 4.47 7.34 -10.32
CA THR A 70 5.69 7.15 -11.12
C THR A 70 5.99 5.67 -11.38
N GLY A 71 5.77 4.81 -10.38
CA GLY A 71 5.98 3.37 -10.48
C GLY A 71 4.71 2.56 -10.73
N LYS A 72 3.55 3.21 -10.91
CA LYS A 72 2.23 2.55 -10.94
C LYS A 72 2.04 1.57 -9.78
N ALA A 73 2.54 1.94 -8.61
CA ALA A 73 2.72 0.99 -7.51
C ALA A 73 1.69 1.19 -6.40
N PHE A 74 1.23 0.10 -5.84
CA PHE A 74 0.55 0.05 -4.55
C PHE A 74 1.61 -0.03 -3.46
N CYS A 75 1.51 0.83 -2.44
CA CYS A 75 2.46 0.95 -1.33
C CYS A 75 1.75 0.63 -0.01
N ILE A 76 2.42 -0.12 0.87
CA ILE A 76 2.00 -0.43 2.23
C ILE A 76 3.07 0.11 3.17
N PHE A 77 2.76 1.15 3.93
CA PHE A 77 3.69 1.77 4.85
C PHE A 77 3.54 1.17 6.25
N PHE A 78 4.61 0.62 6.81
CA PHE A 78 4.61 0.04 8.15
C PHE A 78 5.80 0.46 9.00
N GLY A 79 6.49 1.52 8.57
CA GLY A 79 7.55 2.16 9.33
C GLY A 79 8.43 3.07 8.45
N GLN A 80 9.69 3.27 8.86
CA GLN A 80 10.57 4.23 8.18
C GLN A 80 11.08 3.73 6.83
N THR A 81 11.11 4.65 5.85
CA THR A 81 11.76 4.43 4.55
C THR A 81 13.21 4.99 4.59
N PRO A 82 14.04 4.72 3.57
CA PRO A 82 15.42 5.22 3.52
C PRO A 82 15.59 6.74 3.55
N ILE A 83 14.56 7.53 3.16
CA ILE A 83 14.63 9.00 3.18
C ILE A 83 13.80 9.62 4.30
N SER A 84 13.27 8.80 5.21
CA SER A 84 12.55 9.25 6.38
C SER A 84 13.39 10.16 7.28
N GLU A 85 12.70 11.12 7.89
CA GLU A 85 13.23 11.92 8.99
C GLU A 85 12.77 11.32 10.32
N PRO A 86 13.45 11.60 11.45
CA PRO A 86 12.98 11.17 12.75
C PRO A 86 11.52 11.59 12.99
N GLY A 87 10.64 10.60 13.19
CA GLY A 87 9.20 10.81 13.39
C GLY A 87 8.36 11.07 12.14
N LYS A 88 8.93 10.98 10.92
CA LYS A 88 8.19 11.14 9.67
C LYS A 88 8.48 10.01 8.68
N ILE A 89 7.44 9.29 8.28
CA ILE A 89 7.55 8.29 7.21
C ILE A 89 7.44 9.00 5.87
N LYS A 90 8.46 8.89 5.01
CA LYS A 90 8.52 9.63 3.75
C LYS A 90 8.58 8.67 2.54
N PRO A 91 7.55 8.56 1.71
CA PRO A 91 7.66 7.84 0.45
C PRO A 91 8.72 8.47 -0.46
N ALA A 92 9.19 7.74 -1.48
CA ALA A 92 10.22 8.21 -2.42
C ALA A 92 9.82 9.52 -3.14
N SER A 93 8.53 9.69 -3.40
CA SER A 93 7.88 10.94 -3.77
C SER A 93 6.44 10.92 -3.26
N ALA A 94 5.68 11.99 -3.49
CA ALA A 94 4.27 12.02 -3.10
C ALA A 94 3.48 10.81 -3.64
N VAL A 95 2.57 10.30 -2.81
CA VAL A 95 1.67 9.18 -3.11
C VAL A 95 0.24 9.59 -2.81
N ASN A 96 -0.71 9.11 -3.60
CA ASN A 96 -2.14 9.28 -3.30
C ASN A 96 -2.49 8.36 -2.13
N ILE A 97 -3.16 8.89 -1.11
CA ILE A 97 -3.63 8.06 0.00
C ILE A 97 -4.90 7.34 -0.44
N ILE A 98 -4.76 6.05 -0.68
CA ILE A 98 -5.82 5.21 -1.23
C ILE A 98 -6.57 4.42 -0.17
N GLY A 99 -6.04 4.34 1.05
CA GLY A 99 -6.64 3.55 2.11
C GLY A 99 -5.74 3.41 3.32
N ARG A 100 -6.12 2.49 4.21
CA ARG A 100 -5.33 2.11 5.38
C ARG A 100 -5.56 0.66 5.79
N VAL A 101 -4.57 0.07 6.45
CA VAL A 101 -4.66 -1.22 7.13
C VAL A 101 -5.51 -1.08 8.40
N LEU A 102 -6.37 -2.06 8.68
CA LEU A 102 -7.31 -2.05 9.83
C LEU A 102 -6.75 -2.73 11.09
N GLY A 103 -5.47 -3.07 11.11
CA GLY A 103 -4.77 -3.74 12.21
C GLY A 103 -3.34 -3.23 12.36
N ASP A 104 -2.50 -4.00 13.07
CA ASP A 104 -1.10 -3.65 13.27
C ASP A 104 -0.27 -3.92 12.01
N ALA A 105 -0.10 -2.89 11.18
CA ALA A 105 0.68 -2.97 9.95
C ALA A 105 2.15 -3.35 10.19
N THR A 106 2.70 -3.18 11.41
CA THR A 106 4.11 -3.51 11.68
C THR A 106 4.41 -5.00 11.57
N GLU A 107 3.38 -5.86 11.60
CA GLU A 107 3.55 -7.30 11.38
C GLU A 107 4.05 -7.64 9.96
N PHE A 108 3.88 -6.74 8.97
CA PHE A 108 4.49 -6.91 7.64
C PHE A 108 6.02 -6.98 7.67
N LYS A 109 6.67 -6.48 8.74
CA LYS A 109 8.12 -6.64 8.95
C LYS A 109 8.57 -8.11 8.96
N LYS A 110 7.69 -9.03 9.36
CA LYS A 110 7.97 -10.47 9.44
C LYS A 110 8.10 -11.14 8.08
N VAL A 111 7.55 -10.52 7.03
CA VAL A 111 7.40 -11.10 5.69
C VAL A 111 8.07 -10.26 4.60
N MET A 112 8.95 -9.32 4.98
CA MET A 112 9.70 -8.48 4.03
C MET A 112 10.66 -9.25 3.13
N GLY A 113 11.05 -10.47 3.53
CA GLY A 113 11.90 -11.36 2.74
C GLY A 113 11.14 -12.25 1.76
N GLU A 114 9.81 -12.20 1.79
CA GLU A 114 8.95 -12.97 0.89
C GLU A 114 8.83 -12.28 -0.47
N GLN A 115 8.15 -12.93 -1.41
CA GLN A 115 8.12 -12.46 -2.80
C GLN A 115 6.73 -12.12 -3.31
N VAL A 116 5.69 -12.80 -2.84
CA VAL A 116 4.34 -12.73 -3.43
C VAL A 116 3.37 -12.07 -2.46
N VAL A 117 2.57 -11.16 -3.00
CA VAL A 117 1.46 -10.50 -2.30
C VAL A 117 0.17 -10.75 -3.06
N LYS A 118 -0.93 -10.95 -2.32
CA LYS A 118 -2.29 -11.04 -2.86
C LYS A 118 -3.18 -9.97 -2.27
N LEU A 119 -3.94 -9.31 -3.14
CA LEU A 119 -5.01 -8.39 -2.78
C LEU A 119 -6.35 -8.99 -3.19
N GLU A 120 -7.25 -9.19 -2.25
CA GLU A 120 -8.57 -9.77 -2.49
C GLU A 120 -9.67 -8.80 -2.04
N PRO A 121 -10.78 -8.64 -2.78
CA PRO A 121 -11.94 -7.94 -2.25
C PRO A 121 -12.57 -8.76 -1.11
N ILE A 122 -13.05 -8.09 -0.07
CA ILE A 122 -13.89 -8.72 0.95
C ILE A 122 -15.34 -8.46 0.56
N ASN A 123 -16.03 -9.50 0.12
CA ASN A 123 -17.47 -9.47 -0.11
C ASN A 123 -18.16 -9.85 1.20
N ASP A 124 -18.89 -8.91 1.80
CA ASP A 124 -19.84 -9.18 2.89
C ASP A 124 -21.07 -9.93 2.38
#